data_AF-A0A529KXG2-F1
#
_entry.id   AF-A0A529KXG2-F1
#
_cell.length_a   1.000
_cell.length_b   1.000
_cell.length_c   1.000
_cell.angle_alpha   90.00
_cell.angle_beta   90.00
_cell.angle_gamma   90.00
#
_symmetry.space_group_name_H-M   'P 1'
#
loop_
_entity.id
_entity.type
_entity.pdbx_description
1 polymer ?
#
loop_
_entity_poly.entity_id
_entity_poly.type
_entity_poly.pdbx_seq_one_letter_code
_entity_poly.pdbx_strand_id
1 'polypeptide(L)'
;ADISSSGQLTISDVDSPASFVAQVGTAGTYGTFAIDSAGAWTYTASSAHNEFAAGTTYTDTFDVVSADGTHTSVTINIDGTNDAAVLSADVRNLTETDAAADISSSGQLTISDVDSPA
;
A
#
# COMPACT_ATOMS: atom_id res chain seq x y z
N ALA A 1 6.13 -6.63 -8.23
CA ALA A 1 5.88 -7.79 -7.35
C ALA A 1 4.97 -7.29 -6.26
N ASP A 2 3.98 -8.07 -5.87
CA ASP A 2 3.00 -7.65 -4.86
C ASP A 2 3.69 -7.47 -3.51
N ILE A 3 3.28 -6.46 -2.74
CA ILE A 3 3.82 -6.23 -1.40
C ILE A 3 3.21 -7.29 -0.48
N SER A 4 4.03 -8.23 0.00
CA SER A 4 3.58 -9.33 0.86
C SER A 4 4.49 -9.49 2.08
N SER A 5 3.89 -9.85 3.21
CA SER A 5 4.59 -10.20 4.45
C SER A 5 4.10 -11.54 4.98
N SER A 6 4.93 -12.26 5.73
CA SER A 6 4.54 -13.55 6.31
C SER A 6 5.29 -13.81 7.61
N GLY A 7 4.78 -14.73 8.41
CA GLY A 7 5.40 -15.11 9.66
C GLY A 7 4.75 -16.31 10.33
N GLN A 8 5.15 -16.54 11.58
CA GLN A 8 4.69 -17.64 12.40
C GLN A 8 4.29 -17.11 13.78
N LEU A 9 3.04 -17.34 14.17
CA LEU A 9 2.59 -17.18 15.56
C LEU A 9 2.70 -18.52 16.29
N THR A 10 3.14 -18.49 17.53
CA THR A 10 3.21 -19.68 18.39
C THR A 10 2.34 -19.46 19.61
N ILE A 11 1.62 -20.49 20.02
CA ILE A 11 0.84 -20.51 21.25
C ILE A 11 1.19 -21.75 22.06
N SER A 12 1.18 -21.62 23.38
CA SER A 12 1.33 -22.71 24.32
C SER A 12 0.35 -22.51 25.44
N ASP A 13 -0.47 -23.52 25.68
CA ASP A 13 -1.38 -23.59 26.81
C ASP A 13 -1.23 -25.00 27.43
N VAL A 14 -1.25 -25.10 28.76
CA VAL A 14 -1.02 -26.38 29.46
C VAL A 14 -2.25 -27.30 29.41
N ASP A 15 -3.42 -26.71 29.21
CA ASP A 15 -4.73 -27.37 29.27
C ASP A 15 -5.42 -27.46 27.90
N SER A 16 -4.91 -26.75 26.88
CA SER A 16 -5.53 -26.61 25.56
C SER A 16 -4.58 -26.89 24.38
N PRO A 17 -5.10 -27.30 23.21
CA PRO A 17 -4.28 -27.50 22.01
C PRO A 17 -3.58 -26.22 21.55
N ALA A 18 -2.30 -26.32 21.22
CA ALA A 18 -1.50 -25.24 20.64
C ALA A 18 -1.89 -24.96 19.17
N SER A 19 -3.06 -24.39 18.94
CA SER A 19 -3.59 -24.14 17.60
C SER A 19 -4.42 -22.86 17.51
N PHE A 20 -4.55 -22.33 16.29
CA PHE A 20 -5.32 -21.12 15.98
C PHE A 20 -6.59 -21.43 15.19
N VAL A 21 -7.56 -20.54 15.27
CA VAL A 21 -8.71 -20.50 14.36
C VAL A 21 -8.21 -19.99 13.02
N ALA A 22 -8.27 -20.84 11.99
CA ALA A 22 -7.80 -20.49 10.66
C ALA A 22 -8.63 -19.35 10.06
N GLN A 23 -7.96 -18.42 9.41
CA GLN A 23 -8.57 -17.34 8.64
C GLN A 23 -8.07 -17.40 7.21
N VAL A 24 -8.97 -17.28 6.25
CA VAL A 24 -8.63 -17.37 4.83
C VAL A 24 -9.04 -16.07 4.15
N GLY A 25 -8.08 -15.18 3.96
CA GLY A 25 -8.27 -13.93 3.22
C GLY A 25 -9.15 -12.91 3.94
N THR A 26 -9.01 -12.75 5.25
CA THR A 26 -9.60 -11.65 6.02
C THR A 26 -9.20 -10.32 5.39
N ALA A 27 -10.17 -9.56 4.89
CA ALA A 27 -9.91 -8.27 4.27
C ALA A 27 -9.51 -7.23 5.34
N GLY A 28 -8.36 -6.60 5.13
CA GLY A 28 -7.96 -5.36 5.79
C GLY A 28 -8.31 -4.14 4.94
N THR A 29 -7.78 -2.99 5.33
CA THR A 29 -7.92 -1.73 4.59
C THR A 29 -7.01 -1.72 3.36
N TYR A 30 -5.78 -2.22 3.51
CA TYR A 30 -4.75 -2.11 2.48
C TYR A 30 -4.40 -3.48 1.86
N GLY A 31 -4.94 -4.57 2.39
CA GLY A 31 -4.61 -5.91 1.91
C GLY A 31 -5.49 -7.00 2.49
N THR A 32 -5.01 -8.23 2.37
CA THR A 32 -5.71 -9.43 2.86
C THR A 32 -4.78 -10.24 3.74
N PHE A 33 -5.33 -10.78 4.82
CA PHE A 33 -4.62 -11.58 5.81
C PHE A 33 -5.15 -13.01 5.83
N ALA A 34 -4.26 -13.98 5.99
CA ALA A 34 -4.61 -15.36 6.23
C ALA A 34 -3.71 -15.95 7.31
N ILE A 35 -4.24 -16.87 8.10
CA ILE A 35 -3.48 -17.65 9.08
C ILE A 35 -4.03 -19.07 9.11
N ASP A 36 -3.15 -20.06 9.15
CA ASP A 36 -3.54 -21.46 9.32
C ASP A 36 -3.63 -21.87 10.80
N SER A 37 -4.12 -23.08 11.06
CA SER A 37 -4.24 -23.59 12.43
C SER A 37 -2.90 -23.81 13.13
N ALA A 38 -1.80 -23.90 12.37
CA ALA A 38 -0.44 -24.01 12.90
C ALA A 38 0.15 -22.64 13.24
N GLY A 39 -0.51 -21.53 12.86
CA GLY A 39 -0.11 -20.16 13.12
C GLY A 39 0.75 -19.54 12.00
N ALA A 40 0.95 -20.24 10.89
CA ALA A 40 1.63 -19.66 9.73
C ALA A 40 0.67 -18.66 9.07
N TRP A 41 1.11 -17.41 8.95
CA TRP A 41 0.29 -16.33 8.44
C TRP A 41 0.93 -15.63 7.25
N THR A 42 0.08 -15.06 6.41
CA THR A 42 0.44 -14.27 5.24
C THR A 42 -0.42 -13.02 5.15
N TYR A 43 0.20 -11.92 4.74
CA TYR A 43 -0.46 -10.69 4.34
C TYR A 43 -0.08 -10.36 2.91
N THR A 44 -1.07 -10.01 2.08
CA THR A 44 -0.85 -9.53 0.70
C THR A 44 -1.56 -8.21 0.52
N ALA A 45 -0.81 -7.15 0.20
CA ALA A 45 -1.37 -5.85 -0.12
C ALA A 45 -2.27 -5.94 -1.36
N SER A 46 -3.30 -5.10 -1.40
CA SER A 46 -4.27 -5.07 -2.50
C SER A 46 -3.72 -4.35 -3.75
N SER A 47 -2.68 -3.53 -3.57
CA SER A 47 -1.95 -2.86 -4.64
C SER A 47 -0.51 -2.52 -4.20
N ALA A 48 0.23 -1.81 -5.05
CA ALA A 48 1.52 -1.25 -4.67
C ALA A 48 1.40 -0.03 -3.74
N HIS A 49 0.22 0.57 -3.61
CA HIS A 49 -0.06 1.75 -2.80
C HIS A 49 0.89 2.92 -3.09
N ASN A 50 1.04 3.25 -4.37
CA ASN A 50 1.85 4.40 -4.82
C ASN A 50 1.31 5.74 -4.29
N GLU A 51 0.08 5.78 -3.81
CA GLU A 51 -0.49 6.94 -3.12
C GLU A 51 0.01 7.12 -1.66
N PHE A 52 0.83 6.20 -1.13
CA PHE A 52 1.32 6.28 0.24
C PHE A 52 2.53 7.21 0.37
N ALA A 53 2.31 8.32 1.07
CA ALA A 53 3.30 9.36 1.23
C ALA A 53 4.51 8.94 2.08
N ALA A 54 5.71 9.35 1.65
CA ALA A 54 6.93 9.18 2.43
C ALA A 54 6.81 9.73 3.85
N GLY A 55 7.30 8.95 4.82
CA GLY A 55 7.28 9.31 6.23
C GLY A 55 5.93 9.11 6.92
N THR A 56 4.94 8.57 6.21
CA THR A 56 3.67 8.11 6.78
C THR A 56 3.64 6.59 6.82
N THR A 57 3.22 6.04 7.97
CA THR A 57 3.01 4.60 8.14
C THR A 57 1.51 4.31 8.11
N TYR A 58 1.11 3.44 7.18
CA TYR A 58 -0.25 2.93 7.03
C TYR A 58 -0.34 1.58 7.72
N THR A 59 -1.46 1.29 8.40
CA THR A 59 -1.54 0.14 9.30
C THR A 59 -2.81 -0.66 9.09
N ASP A 60 -2.67 -1.98 9.00
CA ASP A 60 -3.76 -2.96 9.15
C ASP A 60 -3.56 -3.77 10.44
N THR A 61 -4.64 -4.04 11.17
CA THR A 61 -4.62 -4.88 12.37
C THR A 61 -5.65 -5.98 12.27
N PHE A 62 -5.22 -7.22 12.48
CA PHE A 62 -6.05 -8.42 12.42
C PHE A 62 -6.13 -9.06 13.79
N ASP A 63 -7.34 -9.28 14.27
CA ASP A 63 -7.60 -10.09 15.46
C ASP A 63 -7.40 -11.57 15.12
N VAL A 64 -6.60 -12.27 15.93
CA VAL A 64 -6.29 -13.69 15.78
C VAL A 64 -6.73 -14.40 17.04
N VAL A 65 -7.47 -15.49 16.87
CA VAL A 65 -8.07 -16.23 17.98
C VAL A 65 -7.45 -17.61 18.03
N SER A 66 -7.02 -18.03 19.22
CA SER A 66 -6.59 -19.39 19.48
C SER A 66 -7.78 -20.36 19.58
N ALA A 67 -7.52 -21.66 19.55
CA ALA A 67 -8.57 -22.68 19.70
C ALA A 67 -9.30 -22.63 21.05
N ASP A 68 -8.68 -22.09 22.11
CA ASP A 68 -9.29 -21.91 23.42
C ASP A 68 -10.11 -20.62 23.57
N GLY A 69 -10.10 -19.75 22.55
CA GLY A 69 -10.80 -18.48 22.52
C GLY A 69 -9.96 -17.29 23.01
N THR A 70 -8.69 -17.48 23.36
CA THR A 70 -7.78 -16.36 23.67
C THR A 70 -7.48 -15.54 22.41
N HIS A 71 -7.66 -14.22 22.52
CA HIS A 71 -7.42 -13.26 21.46
C HIS A 71 -5.99 -12.70 21.50
N THR A 72 -5.42 -12.48 20.32
CA THR A 72 -4.20 -11.72 20.07
C THR A 72 -4.34 -10.92 18.77
N SER A 73 -3.32 -10.19 18.36
CA SER A 73 -3.39 -9.40 17.12
C SER A 73 -2.10 -9.46 16.31
N VAL A 74 -2.27 -9.42 15.00
CA VAL A 74 -1.19 -9.17 14.04
C VAL A 74 -1.37 -7.77 13.48
N THR A 75 -0.36 -6.93 13.66
CA THR A 75 -0.31 -5.58 13.11
C THR A 75 0.68 -5.55 11.95
N ILE A 76 0.20 -5.08 10.80
CA ILE A 76 0.99 -4.89 9.58
C ILE A 76 1.20 -3.39 9.40
N ASN A 77 2.47 -2.96 9.42
CA ASN A 77 2.87 -1.60 9.12
C ASN A 77 3.42 -1.53 7.69
N ILE A 78 2.89 -0.60 6.91
CA ILE A 78 3.28 -0.33 5.53
C ILE A 78 3.81 1.10 5.49
N ASP A 79 5.10 1.25 5.30
CA ASP A 79 5.74 2.57 5.23
C ASP A 79 5.62 3.10 3.81
N GLY A 80 5.06 4.32 3.68
CA GLY A 80 4.98 5.02 2.40
C GLY A 80 6.35 5.46 1.88
N THR A 81 6.45 5.60 0.56
CA THR A 81 7.67 6.01 -0.14
C THR A 81 7.34 7.09 -1.17
N ASN A 82 8.25 8.03 -1.38
CA ASN A 82 8.02 9.14 -2.31
C ASN A 82 8.16 8.66 -3.76
N ASP A 83 7.14 8.89 -4.57
CA ASP A 83 7.21 8.68 -6.01
C ASP A 83 7.82 9.89 -6.72
N ALA A 84 8.51 9.67 -7.83
CA ALA A 84 9.15 10.78 -8.55
C ALA A 84 8.12 11.60 -9.33
N ALA A 85 8.09 12.92 -9.09
CA ALA A 85 7.27 13.83 -9.88
C ALA A 85 7.54 13.72 -11.39
N VAL A 86 6.46 13.74 -12.17
CA VAL A 86 6.49 13.72 -13.63
C VAL A 86 6.21 15.14 -14.15
N LEU A 87 7.18 15.70 -14.88
CA LEU A 87 7.08 16.99 -15.54
C LEU A 87 6.72 16.82 -17.02
N SER A 88 5.72 17.54 -17.50
CA SER A 88 5.43 17.64 -18.94
C SER A 88 5.54 19.08 -19.42
N ALA A 89 6.00 19.25 -20.67
CA ALA A 89 6.18 20.55 -21.30
C ALA A 89 5.42 20.61 -22.64
N ASP A 90 4.68 21.70 -22.85
CA ASP A 90 4.08 22.02 -24.16
C ASP A 90 5.15 22.68 -25.05
N VAL A 91 5.44 22.06 -26.19
CA VAL A 91 6.39 22.57 -27.18
C VAL A 91 5.62 22.99 -28.42
N ARG A 92 5.70 24.28 -28.77
CA ARG A 92 5.15 24.82 -30.02
C ARG A 92 6.27 25.33 -30.91
N ASN A 93 6.27 24.84 -32.15
CA ASN A 93 7.15 25.33 -33.20
C ASN A 93 6.45 26.48 -33.91
N LEU A 94 7.04 27.68 -33.81
CA LEU A 94 6.61 28.85 -34.58
C LEU A 94 7.52 29.01 -35.80
N THR A 95 6.94 29.51 -36.88
CA THR A 95 7.62 29.91 -38.11
C THR A 95 7.39 31.39 -38.36
N GLU A 96 8.28 32.03 -39.12
CA GLU A 96 8.19 33.47 -39.41
C GLU A 96 6.92 33.86 -40.19
N THR A 97 6.15 32.88 -40.67
CA THR A 97 4.88 33.07 -41.36
C THR A 97 3.65 33.06 -40.44
N ASP A 98 3.81 32.76 -39.16
CA ASP A 98 2.70 32.73 -38.20
C ASP A 98 2.20 34.16 -37.90
N ALA A 99 0.90 34.31 -37.64
CA ALA A 99 0.33 35.62 -37.33
C ALA A 99 0.89 36.12 -35.99
N ALA A 100 1.07 37.44 -35.84
CA ALA A 100 1.62 38.03 -34.61
C ALA A 100 0.82 37.68 -33.33
N ALA A 101 -0.47 37.36 -33.45
CA ALA A 101 -1.31 36.89 -32.34
C ALA A 101 -0.97 35.45 -31.91
N ASP A 102 -0.51 34.62 -32.84
CA ASP A 102 -0.10 33.22 -32.62
C ASP A 102 1.32 33.13 -32.01
N ILE A 103 2.07 34.23 -32.04
CA ILE A 103 3.39 34.41 -31.38
C ILE A 103 3.23 34.64 -29.85
N SER A 104 2.01 34.57 -29.29
CA SER A 104 1.80 34.59 -27.83
C SER A 104 1.87 33.17 -27.26
N SER A 105 3.08 32.72 -26.89
CA SER A 105 3.28 31.39 -26.31
C SER A 105 3.01 31.37 -24.80
N SER A 106 1.75 31.33 -24.38
CA SER A 106 1.45 30.81 -23.04
C SER A 106 1.51 29.28 -23.09
N GLY A 107 2.72 28.73 -22.91
CA GLY A 107 2.88 27.29 -22.71
C GLY A 107 2.43 26.91 -21.31
N GLN A 108 1.66 25.82 -21.17
CA GLN A 108 1.30 25.29 -19.86
C GLN A 108 2.30 24.20 -19.47
N LEU A 109 3.01 24.42 -18.36
CA LEU A 109 3.75 23.36 -17.67
C LEU A 109 2.81 22.70 -16.67
N THR A 110 2.77 21.37 -16.68
CA THR A 110 2.10 20.61 -15.64
C THR A 110 3.12 19.72 -14.93
N ILE A 111 3.08 19.79 -13.60
CA ILE A 111 3.80 18.88 -12.71
C ILE A 111 2.72 18.01 -12.09
N SER A 112 2.98 16.71 -11.95
CA SER A 112 2.13 15.78 -11.23
C SER A 112 3.01 14.85 -10.41
N ASP A 113 2.57 14.58 -9.19
CA ASP A 113 3.18 13.63 -8.28
C ASP A 113 2.01 12.82 -7.67
N VAL A 114 2.21 11.52 -7.45
CA VAL A 114 1.12 10.59 -7.11
C VAL A 114 0.84 10.57 -5.61
N ASP A 115 1.84 10.84 -4.78
CA ASP A 115 1.74 10.89 -3.32
C ASP A 115 1.94 12.31 -2.75
N SER A 116 2.28 13.29 -3.59
CA SER A 116 2.35 14.72 -3.25
C SER A 116 1.63 15.62 -4.27
N PRO A 117 1.09 16.78 -3.86
CA PRO A 117 0.66 17.80 -4.80
C PRO A 117 1.88 18.45 -5.49
N ALA A 118 1.70 18.76 -6.78
CA ALA A 118 2.63 19.49 -7.64
C ALA A 118 2.97 20.91 -7.15
#